data_AF-A0A352NUE7-F1
#
_entry.id   AF-A0A352NUE7-F1
#
_cell.length_a   1.000
_cell.length_b   1.000
_cell.length_c   1.000
_cell.angle_alpha   90.00
_cell.angle_beta   90.00
_cell.angle_gamma   90.00
#
_symmetry.space_group_name_H-M   'P 1'
#
loop_
_entity.id
_entity.type
_entity.pdbx_description
1 polymer ?
#
loop_
_entity_poly.entity_id
_entity_poly.type
_entity_poly.pdbx_seq_one_letter_code
_entity_poly.pdbx_strand_id
1 'polypeptide(L)'
;MTVQKENNEAKRADNIIWNASSDYSFNSKIKAYDENGKADLYLNYIIGAVHKYYDCSLLNNFFKYLRKDVNCESLKELTWIGLENCTYGRGRCERPVLESLRRDYSKKFLGRCNPALSFDIVDQVKIAHFQRALGEKTNMPKSVI
;
A
#
# COMPACT_ATOMS: atom_id res chain seq x y z
N MET A 1 16.23 9.16 -23.17
CA MET A 1 14.78 8.79 -23.19
C MET A 1 14.26 8.28 -21.85
N THR A 2 15.10 7.85 -20.91
CA THR A 2 14.73 7.30 -19.58
C THR A 2 14.17 8.37 -18.62
N VAL A 3 14.85 9.52 -18.50
CA VAL A 3 14.48 10.60 -17.57
C VAL A 3 13.08 11.20 -17.85
N GLN A 4 12.70 11.33 -19.14
CA GLN A 4 11.39 11.87 -19.51
C GLN A 4 10.25 10.91 -19.14
N LYS A 5 10.49 9.59 -19.25
CA LYS A 5 9.51 8.56 -18.91
C LYS A 5 9.31 8.47 -17.39
N GLU A 6 10.40 8.53 -16.62
CA GLU A 6 10.36 8.61 -15.15
C GLU A 6 9.59 9.85 -14.68
N ASN A 7 9.81 11.00 -15.31
CA ASN A 7 9.08 12.23 -15.00
C ASN A 7 7.57 12.12 -15.31
N ASN A 8 7.18 11.42 -16.38
CA ASN A 8 5.77 11.22 -16.72
C ASN A 8 5.05 10.28 -15.73
N GLU A 9 5.70 9.20 -15.31
CA GLU A 9 5.10 8.26 -14.33
C GLU A 9 5.02 8.90 -12.94
N ALA A 10 5.98 9.75 -12.55
CA ALA A 10 5.88 10.53 -11.31
C ALA A 10 4.65 11.46 -11.31
N LYS A 11 4.43 12.20 -12.40
CA LYS A 11 3.22 13.03 -12.57
C LYS A 11 1.94 12.20 -12.57
N ARG A 12 1.98 11.00 -13.15
CA ARG A 12 0.86 10.07 -13.13
C ARG A 12 0.54 9.61 -11.71
N ALA A 13 1.55 9.28 -10.92
CA ALA A 13 1.37 8.94 -9.51
C ALA A 13 0.75 10.10 -8.72
N ASP A 14 1.23 11.34 -8.92
CA ASP A 14 0.62 12.54 -8.32
C ASP A 14 -0.85 12.69 -8.69
N ASN A 15 -1.20 12.54 -9.97
CA ASN A 15 -2.58 12.64 -10.43
C ASN A 15 -3.50 11.59 -9.78
N ILE A 16 -3.02 10.36 -9.60
CA ILE A 16 -3.78 9.29 -8.93
C ILE A 16 -3.98 9.65 -7.46
N ILE A 17 -2.92 10.11 -6.78
CA ILE A 17 -2.95 10.51 -5.38
C ILE A 17 -3.93 11.68 -5.17
N TRP A 18 -3.86 12.73 -5.98
CA TRP A 18 -4.77 13.88 -5.91
C TRP A 18 -6.23 13.50 -6.12
N ASN A 19 -6.50 12.63 -7.10
CA ASN A 19 -7.85 12.18 -7.37
C ASN A 19 -8.42 11.37 -6.20
N ALA A 20 -7.59 10.55 -5.54
CA ALA A 20 -8.00 9.77 -4.38
C ALA A 20 -8.12 10.60 -3.10
N SER A 21 -7.25 11.60 -2.92
CA SER A 21 -7.29 12.52 -1.76
C SER A 21 -8.41 13.53 -1.84
N SER A 22 -8.91 13.84 -3.05
CA SER A 22 -9.78 14.99 -3.33
C SER A 22 -9.14 16.33 -2.96
N ASP A 23 -7.80 16.38 -2.96
CA ASP A 23 -6.99 17.55 -2.64
C ASP A 23 -5.81 17.63 -3.62
N TYR A 24 -5.90 18.57 -4.57
CA TYR A 24 -4.87 18.84 -5.58
C TYR A 24 -3.70 19.67 -5.06
N SER A 25 -3.80 20.22 -3.85
CA SER A 25 -2.68 20.88 -3.16
C SER A 25 -1.79 19.89 -2.40
N PHE A 26 -2.27 18.66 -2.21
CA PHE A 26 -1.56 17.64 -1.46
C PHE A 26 -0.26 17.21 -2.17
N ASN A 27 0.88 17.46 -1.55
CA ASN A 27 2.19 16.99 -2.03
C ASN A 27 2.64 15.75 -1.26
N SER A 28 2.32 14.55 -1.78
CA SER A 28 2.74 13.30 -1.15
C SER A 28 4.24 13.07 -1.25
N LYS A 29 4.85 12.78 -0.09
CA LYS A 29 6.28 12.39 0.02
C LYS A 29 6.57 10.97 -0.47
N ILE A 30 5.53 10.17 -0.69
CA ILE A 30 5.63 8.79 -1.14
C ILE A 30 4.80 8.57 -2.40
N LYS A 31 5.32 7.73 -3.29
CA LYS A 31 4.70 7.31 -4.53
C LYS A 31 5.03 5.84 -4.73
N ALA A 32 4.07 5.08 -5.25
CA ALA A 32 4.24 3.67 -5.52
C ALA A 32 4.43 3.42 -7.01
N TYR A 33 5.35 2.52 -7.36
CA TYR A 33 5.64 2.14 -8.73
C TYR A 33 5.71 0.61 -8.83
N ASP A 34 5.38 0.08 -9.99
CA ASP A 34 5.58 -1.33 -10.31
C ASP A 34 7.05 -1.60 -10.69
N GLU A 35 7.35 -2.87 -10.95
CA GLU A 35 8.68 -3.35 -11.35
C GLU A 35 9.21 -2.72 -12.66
N ASN A 36 8.32 -2.14 -13.48
CA ASN A 36 8.67 -1.48 -14.72
C ASN A 36 8.77 0.05 -14.56
N GLY A 37 8.70 0.54 -13.32
CA GLY A 37 8.71 1.96 -12.98
C GLY A 37 7.42 2.70 -13.34
N LYS A 38 6.33 2.00 -13.65
CA LYS A 38 5.03 2.64 -13.91
C LYS A 38 4.32 2.94 -12.60
N ALA A 39 3.60 4.05 -12.53
CA ALA A 39 2.82 4.42 -11.35
C ALA A 39 1.81 3.31 -11.01
N ASP A 40 1.92 2.73 -9.82
CA ASP A 40 1.00 1.70 -9.37
C ASP A 40 -0.37 2.33 -9.07
N LEU A 41 -1.40 1.91 -9.80
CA LEU A 41 -2.73 2.52 -9.70
C LEU A 41 -3.37 2.28 -8.32
N TYR A 42 -3.22 1.08 -7.76
CA TYR A 42 -3.88 0.70 -6.52
C TYR A 42 -3.20 1.34 -5.32
N LEU A 43 -1.88 1.21 -5.21
CA LEU A 43 -1.15 1.76 -4.07
C LEU A 43 -1.15 3.28 -4.05
N ASN A 44 -1.02 3.95 -5.20
CA ASN A 44 -1.14 5.41 -5.24
C ASN A 44 -2.55 5.89 -4.89
N TYR A 45 -3.59 5.13 -5.26
CA TYR A 45 -4.94 5.40 -4.77
C TYR A 45 -5.00 5.31 -3.25
N ILE A 46 -4.46 4.23 -2.65
CA ILE A 46 -4.43 4.05 -1.20
C ILE A 46 -3.70 5.21 -0.51
N ILE A 47 -2.55 5.65 -1.03
CA ILE A 47 -1.81 6.81 -0.48
C ILE A 47 -2.68 8.06 -0.43
N GLY A 48 -3.36 8.41 -1.53
CA GLY A 48 -4.26 9.56 -1.55
C GLY A 48 -5.50 9.39 -0.67
N ALA A 49 -6.09 8.20 -0.66
CA ALA A 49 -7.26 7.90 0.15
C ALA A 49 -6.95 7.87 1.66
N VAL A 50 -5.72 7.51 2.07
CA VAL A 50 -5.26 7.67 3.45
C VAL A 50 -5.28 9.15 3.85
N HIS A 51 -4.83 10.05 2.96
CA HIS A 51 -4.92 11.49 3.19
C HIS A 51 -6.37 11.99 3.31
N LYS A 52 -7.29 11.42 2.52
CA LYS A 52 -8.72 11.77 2.58
C LYS A 52 -9.37 11.33 3.90
N TYR A 53 -9.07 10.13 4.38
CA TYR A 53 -9.85 9.48 5.43
C TYR A 53 -9.26 9.58 6.84
N TYR A 54 -7.99 9.96 6.97
CA TYR A 54 -7.27 9.97 8.24
C TYR A 54 -6.56 11.29 8.50
N ASP A 55 -6.35 11.58 9.78
CA ASP A 55 -5.57 12.73 10.20
C ASP A 55 -4.08 12.52 9.87
N CYS A 56 -3.60 13.21 8.83
CA CYS A 56 -2.21 13.14 8.43
C CYS A 56 -1.23 13.72 9.47
N SER A 57 -1.64 14.68 10.30
CA SER A 57 -0.81 15.20 11.37
C SER A 57 -0.55 14.12 12.42
N LEU A 58 -1.61 13.42 12.82
CA LEU A 58 -1.52 12.28 13.74
C LEU A 58 -0.66 11.15 13.17
N LEU A 59 -0.91 10.74 11.92
CA LEU A 59 -0.11 9.70 11.25
C LEU A 59 1.36 10.10 11.13
N ASN A 60 1.64 11.36 10.78
CA ASN A 60 3.02 11.86 10.70
C ASN A 60 3.72 11.83 12.05
N ASN A 61 3.04 12.17 13.14
CA ASN A 61 3.59 12.09 14.48
C ASN A 61 3.83 10.65 14.90
N PHE A 62 2.92 9.73 14.58
CA PHE A 62 3.09 8.30 14.79
C PHE A 62 4.32 7.76 14.03
N PHE A 63 4.46 8.05 12.75
CA PHE A 63 5.63 7.63 11.97
C PHE A 63 6.94 8.26 12.44
N LYS A 64 6.92 9.49 12.97
CA LYS A 64 8.09 10.10 13.62
C LYS A 64 8.45 9.38 14.92
N TYR A 65 7.45 8.98 15.70
CA TYR A 65 7.66 8.23 16.93
C TYR A 65 8.30 6.86 16.64
N LEU A 66 7.80 6.12 15.64
CA LEU A 66 8.35 4.82 15.24
C LEU A 66 9.85 4.85 14.90
N ARG A 67 10.38 5.98 14.41
CA ARG A 67 11.81 6.12 14.07
C ARG A 67 12.77 5.95 15.25
N LYS A 68 12.25 5.97 16.48
CA LYS A 68 13.04 5.73 17.70
C LYS A 68 13.21 4.24 18.00
N ASP A 69 12.42 3.38 17.36
CA ASP A 69 12.45 1.93 17.57
C ASP A 69 13.42 1.25 16.60
N VAL A 70 14.08 0.17 17.06
CA VAL A 70 15.01 -0.61 16.23
C VAL A 70 14.28 -1.33 15.09
N ASN A 71 13.00 -1.65 15.28
CA ASN A 71 12.12 -2.33 14.33
C ASN A 71 11.28 -1.33 13.51
N CYS A 72 11.70 -0.07 13.44
CA CYS A 72 10.98 1.03 12.79
C CYS A 72 10.44 0.66 11.39
N GLU A 73 11.23 0.01 10.53
CA GLU A 73 10.80 -0.33 9.17
C GLU A 73 9.72 -1.41 9.16
N SER A 74 9.88 -2.48 9.92
CA SER A 74 8.86 -3.53 10.11
C SER A 74 7.54 -2.95 10.64
N LEU A 75 7.61 -2.05 11.63
CA LEU A 75 6.42 -1.38 12.20
C LEU A 75 5.74 -0.44 11.21
N LYS A 76 6.51 0.30 10.38
CA LYS A 76 5.96 1.12 9.31
C LYS A 76 5.23 0.27 8.28
N GLU A 77 5.81 -0.86 7.90
CA GLU A 77 5.21 -1.75 6.91
C GLU A 77 3.93 -2.38 7.44
N LEU A 78 3.92 -2.90 8.68
CA LEU A 78 2.71 -3.37 9.34
C LEU A 78 1.63 -2.28 9.41
N THR A 79 2.03 -1.04 9.70
CA THR A 79 1.11 0.10 9.71
C THR A 79 0.49 0.31 8.32
N TRP A 80 1.29 0.24 7.26
CA TRP A 80 0.79 0.39 5.88
C TRP A 80 -0.12 -0.76 5.44
N ILE A 81 0.13 -1.99 5.89
CA ILE A 81 -0.79 -3.13 5.68
C ILE A 81 -2.16 -2.82 6.32
N GLY A 82 -2.15 -2.34 7.56
CA GLY A 82 -3.38 -1.94 8.27
C GLY A 82 -4.10 -0.76 7.60
N LEU A 83 -3.35 0.28 7.22
CA LEU A 83 -3.89 1.46 6.53
C LEU A 83 -4.50 1.08 5.19
N GLU A 84 -3.84 0.24 4.39
CA GLU A 84 -4.39 -0.26 3.13
C GLU A 84 -5.74 -0.95 3.36
N ASN A 85 -5.82 -1.83 4.35
CA ASN A 85 -7.03 -2.62 4.58
C ASN A 85 -8.21 -1.74 5.00
N CYS A 86 -7.97 -0.83 5.93
CA CYS A 86 -9.00 0.08 6.44
C CYS A 86 -9.42 1.11 5.38
N THR A 87 -8.46 1.64 4.63
CA THR A 87 -8.70 2.59 3.53
C THR A 87 -9.49 1.94 2.40
N TYR A 88 -9.14 0.71 2.01
CA TYR A 88 -9.92 -0.09 1.07
C TYR A 88 -11.36 -0.28 1.57
N GLY A 89 -11.52 -0.67 2.85
CA GLY A 89 -12.84 -0.89 3.46
C GLY A 89 -13.75 0.34 3.38
N ARG A 90 -13.18 1.55 3.59
CA ARG A 90 -13.90 2.82 3.43
C ARG A 90 -14.16 3.16 1.96
N GLY A 91 -13.14 3.05 1.11
CA GLY A 91 -13.20 3.46 -0.29
C GLY A 91 -14.08 2.58 -1.17
N ARG A 92 -14.20 1.27 -0.88
CA ARG A 92 -14.91 0.31 -1.76
C ARG A 92 -16.39 0.64 -1.95
N CYS A 93 -17.01 1.30 -0.97
CA CYS A 93 -18.42 1.70 -1.04
C CYS A 93 -18.63 2.85 -2.06
N GLU A 94 -17.64 3.73 -2.20
CA GLU A 94 -17.69 4.87 -3.12
C GLU A 94 -17.17 4.52 -4.53
N ARG A 95 -16.21 3.58 -4.61
CA ARG A 95 -15.54 3.21 -5.86
C ARG A 95 -15.47 1.69 -6.00
N PRO A 96 -16.48 1.04 -6.62
CA PRO A 96 -16.51 -0.41 -6.78
C PRO A 96 -15.29 -1.01 -7.50
N VAL A 97 -14.68 -0.25 -8.42
CA VAL A 97 -13.46 -0.67 -9.15
C VAL A 97 -12.26 -0.98 -8.23
N LEU A 98 -12.29 -0.52 -6.97
CA LEU A 98 -11.22 -0.81 -6.02
C LEU A 98 -11.10 -2.29 -5.71
N GLU A 99 -12.19 -3.06 -5.79
CA GLU A 99 -12.13 -4.50 -5.57
C GLU A 99 -11.27 -5.18 -6.62
N SER A 100 -11.50 -4.90 -7.91
CA SER A 100 -10.67 -5.47 -8.98
C SER A 100 -9.24 -4.98 -8.89
N LEU A 101 -9.01 -3.69 -8.60
CA LEU A 101 -7.65 -3.14 -8.45
C LEU A 101 -6.88 -3.79 -7.30
N ARG A 102 -7.53 -4.01 -6.15
CA ARG A 102 -6.92 -4.69 -5.01
C ARG A 102 -6.56 -6.12 -5.36
N ARG A 103 -7.48 -6.86 -5.99
CA ARG A 103 -7.23 -8.25 -6.40
C ARG A 103 -6.11 -8.35 -7.44
N ASP A 104 -6.06 -7.44 -8.41
CA ASP A 104 -5.00 -7.42 -9.41
C ASP A 104 -3.64 -7.08 -8.80
N TYR A 105 -3.60 -6.14 -7.85
CA TYR A 105 -2.41 -5.87 -7.05
C TYR A 105 -1.97 -7.10 -6.26
N SER A 106 -2.90 -7.76 -5.55
CA SER A 106 -2.62 -8.98 -4.77
C SER A 106 -2.01 -10.09 -5.63
N LYS A 107 -2.58 -10.36 -6.82
CA LYS A 107 -2.04 -11.38 -7.74
C LYS A 107 -0.61 -11.05 -8.17
N LYS A 108 -0.34 -9.79 -8.52
CA LYS A 108 1.00 -9.35 -8.92
C LYS A 108 1.99 -9.46 -7.77
N PHE A 109 1.61 -9.03 -6.56
CA PHE A 109 2.45 -9.15 -5.38
C PHE A 109 2.77 -10.61 -5.08
N LEU A 110 1.76 -11.47 -4.97
CA LEU A 110 1.94 -12.89 -4.64
C LEU A 110 2.69 -13.66 -5.73
N GLY A 111 2.50 -13.32 -7.01
CA GLY A 111 3.25 -13.92 -8.11
C GLY A 111 4.76 -13.62 -8.09
N ARG A 112 5.18 -12.60 -7.33
CA ARG A 112 6.58 -12.25 -7.09
C ARG A 112 7.12 -12.80 -5.78
N CYS A 113 6.25 -13.15 -4.84
CA CYS A 113 6.64 -13.73 -3.57
C CYS A 113 7.13 -15.16 -3.78
N ASN A 114 8.24 -15.51 -3.14
CA ASN A 114 8.59 -16.91 -2.91
C ASN A 114 8.33 -17.23 -1.43
N PRO A 115 7.19 -17.87 -1.08
CA PRO A 115 6.84 -18.16 0.30
C PRO A 115 7.87 -19.03 1.04
N ALA A 116 8.64 -19.84 0.31
CA ALA A 116 9.71 -20.66 0.89
C ALA A 116 10.93 -19.84 1.36
N LEU A 117 11.01 -18.56 0.99
CA LEU A 117 12.09 -17.64 1.34
C LEU A 117 11.63 -16.49 2.25
N SER A 118 10.35 -16.45 2.67
CA SER A 118 9.86 -15.40 3.57
C SER A 118 10.18 -15.73 5.03
N PHE A 119 11.35 -15.29 5.50
CA PHE A 119 11.81 -15.53 6.87
C PHE A 119 11.31 -14.47 7.87
N ASP A 120 10.89 -13.29 7.41
CA ASP A 120 10.36 -12.23 8.26
C ASP A 120 8.85 -12.39 8.53
N ILE A 121 8.43 -12.13 9.77
CA ILE A 121 7.03 -12.17 10.19
C ILE A 121 6.18 -11.13 9.46
N VAL A 122 6.76 -9.96 9.15
CA VAL A 122 6.04 -8.90 8.43
C VAL A 122 5.75 -9.34 6.99
N ASP A 123 6.71 -9.99 6.32
CA ASP A 123 6.50 -10.60 5.01
C ASP A 123 5.39 -11.64 5.05
N GLN A 124 5.39 -12.52 6.06
CA GLN A 124 4.33 -13.53 6.22
C GLN A 124 2.95 -12.88 6.40
N VAL A 125 2.85 -11.85 7.23
CA VAL A 125 1.61 -11.08 7.43
C VAL A 125 1.15 -10.45 6.11
N LYS A 126 2.07 -9.85 5.34
CA LYS A 126 1.76 -9.22 4.06
C LYS A 126 1.30 -10.22 3.00
N ILE A 127 1.96 -11.39 2.93
CA ILE A 127 1.54 -12.50 2.06
C ILE A 127 0.14 -12.96 2.44
N ALA A 128 -0.11 -13.29 3.72
CA ALA A 128 -1.41 -13.74 4.19
C ALA A 128 -2.50 -12.70 3.96
N HIS A 129 -2.18 -11.43 4.13
CA HIS A 129 -3.08 -10.31 3.87
C HIS A 129 -3.55 -10.27 2.41
N PHE A 130 -2.63 -10.38 1.45
CA PHE A 130 -3.00 -10.36 0.03
C PHE A 130 -3.59 -11.69 -0.47
N GLN A 131 -3.27 -12.83 0.14
CA GLN A 131 -3.99 -14.10 -0.07
C GLN A 131 -5.46 -13.97 0.34
N ARG A 132 -5.71 -13.39 1.53
CA ARG A 132 -7.06 -13.12 2.02
C ARG A 132 -7.83 -12.18 1.08
N ALA A 133 -7.17 -11.18 0.52
CA ALA A 133 -7.78 -10.28 -0.46
C ALA A 133 -8.20 -11.00 -1.76
N LEU A 134 -7.62 -12.16 -2.07
CA LEU A 134 -8.04 -13.01 -3.19
C LEU A 134 -9.12 -14.04 -2.83
N GLY A 135 -9.46 -14.19 -1.55
CA GLY A 135 -10.34 -15.24 -1.04
C GLY A 135 -9.64 -16.58 -0.81
N GLU A 136 -8.30 -16.60 -0.81
CA GLU A 136 -7.51 -17.80 -0.58
C GLU A 136 -7.41 -18.12 0.92
N LYS A 137 -7.29 -19.41 1.27
CA LYS A 137 -7.08 -19.84 2.65
C LYS A 137 -5.66 -19.45 3.09
N THR A 138 -5.54 -18.71 4.18
CA THR A 138 -4.25 -18.32 4.75
C THR A 138 -3.67 -19.47 5.57
N ASN A 139 -2.51 -20.01 5.16
CA ASN A 139 -1.74 -20.96 5.96
C ASN A 139 -0.78 -20.21 6.88
N MET A 140 -1.30 -19.36 7.79
CA MET A 140 -0.44 -18.77 8.82
C MET A 140 -0.09 -19.86 9.85
N PRO A 141 1.20 -20.03 10.22
CA PRO A 141 1.56 -20.97 11.27
C PRO A 141 0.87 -20.58 12.59
N LYS A 142 0.31 -21.58 13.29
CA LYS A 142 -0.49 -21.40 14.51
C LYS A 142 0.24 -20.69 15.68
N SER A 143 1.54 -20.43 15.55
CA SER A 143 2.37 -19.77 16.55
C SER A 143 2.25 -18.24 16.58
N VAL A 144 1.42 -17.65 15.72
CA VAL A 144 1.30 -16.18 15.54
C VAL A 144 -0.11 -15.67 15.91
N ILE A 145 -0.93 -16.48 16.59
CA ILE A 145 -2.25 -16.08 17.11
C ILE A 145 -2.25 -16.21 18.63
#